data_AF-A0A961LJ11-F1
#
_entry.id   AF-A0A961LJ11-F1
#
_cell.length_a   1.000
_cell.length_b   1.000
_cell.length_c   1.000
_cell.angle_alpha   90.00
_cell.angle_beta   90.00
_cell.angle_gamma   90.00
#
_symmetry.space_group_name_H-M   'P 1'
#
loop_
_entity.id
_entity.type
_entity.pdbx_description
1 polymer ?
#
loop_
_entity_poly.entity_id
_entity_poly.type
_entity_poly.pdbx_seq_one_letter_code
_entity_poly.pdbx_strand_id
1 'polypeptide(L)'
;MNLTRHIATALLVAIAVAGGLGPAAKAEATSGHQIVTLPDVAPERSGNRQPSSKELIETWLAGYGWNDDKHFDQERYEIVAHRVTWKDLGRAFLQFRILPLEGDAMSLAQQRCPGRDKPIEIQIYYQWTEEDIQLWTALENRGDPGFDQCSDDLLWTGDQIDKIVNPPPLPPIPVIKPSDVETPPPGSPLRKSILDGLRPLFEDSFGKPVVFKVDEMRVAAGTAWLLVHPERPGGKQISAAEWNAVTGFCDQDIATVSSEFWMRERNGTWEVGWGNGFCASDSIGQMGYLIGAPPQIVDLDEWPSTDFMPVGDPQYFKLWWP
;
A
#
# COMPACT_ATOMS: atom_id res chain seq x y z
N MET A 1 -33.14 55.39 -57.99
CA MET A 1 -33.10 56.73 -57.35
C MET A 1 -33.46 56.55 -55.89
N ASN A 2 -32.56 57.03 -55.01
CA ASN A 2 -32.65 57.29 -53.57
C ASN A 2 -33.16 56.19 -52.62
N LEU A 3 -32.28 55.60 -51.80
CA LEU A 3 -31.78 56.07 -50.49
C LEU A 3 -32.81 55.84 -49.37
N THR A 4 -32.61 54.83 -48.52
CA THR A 4 -32.46 55.03 -47.06
C THR A 4 -31.82 53.81 -46.40
N ARG A 5 -30.76 54.06 -45.62
CA ARG A 5 -30.03 53.12 -44.77
C ARG A 5 -30.80 52.86 -43.48
N HIS A 6 -30.77 51.63 -42.97
CA HIS A 6 -30.68 51.39 -41.53
C HIS A 6 -29.72 50.23 -41.26
N ILE A 7 -28.66 50.54 -40.52
CA ILE A 7 -27.65 49.63 -39.99
C ILE A 7 -28.22 49.10 -38.67
N ALA A 8 -28.38 47.79 -38.56
CA ALA A 8 -28.64 47.11 -37.29
C ALA A 8 -27.41 46.27 -36.93
N THR A 9 -26.64 46.79 -35.99
CA THR A 9 -25.54 46.10 -35.31
C THR A 9 -26.15 45.03 -34.40
N ALA A 10 -26.01 43.75 -34.77
CA ALA A 10 -26.32 42.64 -33.88
C ALA A 10 -25.06 42.28 -33.07
N LEU A 11 -25.15 42.53 -31.77
CA LEU A 11 -24.14 42.22 -30.76
C LEU A 11 -24.12 40.69 -30.55
N LEU A 12 -23.03 40.02 -30.94
CA LEU A 12 -22.77 38.63 -30.59
C LEU A 12 -22.26 38.60 -29.14
N VAL A 13 -23.12 38.18 -28.21
CA VAL A 13 -22.72 37.84 -26.84
C VAL A 13 -22.19 36.40 -26.87
N ALA A 14 -20.87 36.25 -26.87
CA ALA A 14 -20.22 34.98 -26.59
C ALA A 14 -20.27 34.74 -25.07
N ILE A 15 -21.07 33.77 -24.63
CA ILE A 15 -21.00 33.24 -23.27
C ILE A 15 -19.83 32.24 -23.25
N ALA A 16 -18.68 32.69 -22.77
CA ALA A 16 -17.58 31.80 -22.41
C ALA A 16 -17.94 31.11 -21.08
N VAL A 17 -18.31 29.83 -21.15
CA VAL A 17 -18.36 28.95 -19.97
C VAL A 17 -16.92 28.62 -19.60
N ALA A 18 -16.31 29.45 -18.79
CA ALA A 18 -15.05 29.14 -18.12
C ALA A 18 -15.35 28.14 -16.99
N GLY A 19 -15.25 26.84 -17.29
CA GLY A 19 -15.12 25.79 -16.29
C GLY A 19 -13.76 25.92 -15.61
N GLY A 20 -13.65 26.82 -14.64
CA GLY A 20 -12.47 26.95 -13.79
C GLY A 20 -12.38 25.75 -12.87
N LEU A 21 -11.48 24.81 -13.18
CA LEU A 21 -10.86 23.95 -12.18
C LEU A 21 -10.19 24.88 -11.17
N GLY A 22 -10.83 25.09 -10.01
CA GLY A 22 -10.24 25.84 -8.92
C GLY A 22 -8.92 25.19 -8.47
N PRO A 23 -7.95 25.96 -7.97
CA PRO A 23 -6.75 25.39 -7.40
C PRO A 23 -7.15 24.43 -6.27
N ALA A 24 -6.60 23.22 -6.30
CA ALA A 24 -6.74 22.26 -5.20
C ALA A 24 -6.44 23.00 -3.90
N ALA A 25 -7.44 23.09 -3.01
CA ALA A 25 -7.26 23.69 -1.70
C ALA A 25 -6.09 22.95 -1.03
N LYS A 26 -5.02 23.68 -0.70
CA LYS A 26 -3.97 23.13 0.16
C LYS A 26 -4.66 22.76 1.47
N ALA A 27 -4.76 21.46 1.75
CA ALA A 27 -5.19 20.99 3.06
C ALA A 27 -4.20 21.56 4.09
N GLU A 28 -4.64 22.55 4.86
CA GLU A 28 -3.87 23.01 6.02
C GLU A 28 -3.88 21.90 7.06
N ALA A 29 -2.69 21.41 7.42
CA ALA A 29 -2.55 20.56 8.58
C ALA A 29 -2.95 21.39 9.81
N THR A 30 -4.08 21.08 10.42
CA THR A 30 -4.45 21.63 11.73
C THR A 30 -3.52 21.04 12.79
N SER A 31 -2.40 21.71 13.05
CA SER A 31 -1.52 21.39 14.18
C SER A 31 -2.04 22.11 15.42
N GLY A 32 -2.95 21.47 16.14
CA GLY A 32 -3.38 21.90 17.47
C GLY A 32 -3.49 20.68 18.37
N HIS A 33 -3.11 20.81 19.64
CA HIS A 33 -3.32 19.78 20.66
C HIS A 33 -4.82 19.56 20.85
N GLN A 34 -5.41 18.72 20.00
CA GLN A 34 -6.81 18.34 20.10
C GLN A 34 -6.88 17.05 20.92
N ILE A 35 -7.66 17.06 21.99
CA ILE A 35 -7.99 15.86 22.74
C ILE A 35 -9.37 15.38 22.27
N VAL A 36 -9.45 14.13 21.85
CA VAL A 36 -10.69 13.45 21.47
C VAL A 36 -11.06 12.47 22.57
N THR A 37 -12.34 12.38 22.92
CA THR A 37 -12.87 11.37 23.83
C THR A 37 -13.90 10.54 23.09
N LEU A 38 -13.78 9.22 23.20
CA LEU A 38 -14.74 8.31 22.58
C LEU A 38 -15.93 8.04 23.52
N PRO A 39 -17.14 7.90 22.96
CA PRO A 39 -18.30 7.46 23.72
C PRO A 39 -18.15 5.97 24.11
N ASP A 40 -18.82 5.57 25.18
CA ASP A 40 -18.93 4.17 25.61
C ASP A 40 -19.99 3.42 24.77
N VAL A 41 -19.77 3.37 23.45
CA VAL A 41 -20.57 2.60 22.49
C VAL A 41 -19.64 1.91 21.51
N ALA A 42 -20.16 0.88 20.83
CA ALA A 42 -19.37 0.17 19.83
C ALA A 42 -18.88 1.14 18.73
N PRO A 43 -17.58 1.11 18.38
CA PRO A 43 -17.04 1.98 17.36
C PRO A 43 -17.60 1.61 15.98
N GLU A 44 -17.92 2.61 15.17
CA GLU A 44 -18.41 2.43 13.81
C GLU A 44 -17.37 2.93 12.80
N ARG A 45 -17.34 2.29 11.62
CA ARG A 45 -16.55 2.78 10.50
C ARG A 45 -17.20 4.04 9.92
N SER A 46 -16.40 5.04 9.62
CA SER A 46 -16.90 6.29 9.07
C SER A 46 -17.18 6.18 7.57
N GLY A 47 -18.40 6.56 7.18
CA GLY A 47 -18.81 6.83 5.79
C GLY A 47 -18.74 8.31 5.42
N ASN A 48 -18.12 9.16 6.26
CA ASN A 48 -17.95 10.58 5.95
C ASN A 48 -16.72 10.78 5.07
N ARG A 49 -16.86 11.43 3.91
CA ARG A 49 -15.72 11.73 3.03
C ARG A 49 -14.69 12.68 3.67
N GLN A 50 -15.06 13.45 4.68
CA GLN A 50 -14.14 14.29 5.45
C GLN A 50 -14.23 13.86 6.92
N PRO A 51 -13.71 12.68 7.27
CA PRO A 51 -13.85 12.15 8.61
C PRO A 51 -13.08 13.04 9.59
N SER A 52 -13.64 13.24 10.77
CA SER A 52 -12.93 13.81 11.91
C SER A 52 -11.88 12.83 12.44
N SER A 53 -10.94 13.31 13.25
CA SER A 53 -9.99 12.44 13.96
C SER A 53 -10.70 11.40 14.82
N LYS A 54 -11.85 11.77 15.41
CA LYS A 54 -12.69 10.85 16.18
C LYS A 54 -13.20 9.70 15.31
N GLU A 55 -13.80 10.02 14.17
CA GLU A 55 -14.35 9.05 13.22
C GLU A 55 -13.27 8.09 12.68
N LEU A 56 -12.05 8.56 12.46
CA LEU A 56 -10.93 7.71 12.06
C LEU A 56 -10.49 6.76 13.18
N ILE A 57 -10.42 7.22 14.43
CA ILE A 57 -10.11 6.35 15.58
C ILE A 57 -11.19 5.28 15.73
N GLU A 58 -12.47 5.64 15.66
CA GLU A 58 -13.59 4.68 15.69
C GLU A 58 -13.47 3.67 14.54
N THR A 59 -13.13 4.13 13.32
CA THR A 59 -12.90 3.24 12.17
C THR A 59 -11.78 2.22 12.42
N TRP A 60 -10.66 2.65 12.98
CA TRP A 60 -9.55 1.76 13.33
C TRP A 60 -9.94 0.76 14.41
N LEU A 61 -10.58 1.21 15.49
CA LEU A 61 -11.05 0.34 16.57
C LEU A 61 -12.07 -0.70 16.07
N ALA A 62 -12.98 -0.30 15.17
CA ALA A 62 -13.93 -1.21 14.53
C ALA A 62 -13.24 -2.30 13.69
N GLY A 63 -12.02 -2.05 13.19
CA GLY A 63 -11.22 -3.01 12.43
C GLY A 63 -10.72 -4.20 13.26
N TYR A 64 -10.54 -4.02 14.58
CA TYR A 64 -10.07 -5.09 15.47
C TYR A 64 -11.10 -6.16 15.79
N GLY A 65 -12.33 -6.01 15.31
CA GLY A 65 -13.48 -6.75 15.79
C GLY A 65 -13.80 -6.35 17.23
N TRP A 66 -15.09 -6.32 17.56
CA TRP A 66 -15.51 -6.18 18.95
C TRP A 66 -15.06 -7.45 19.68
N ASN A 67 -13.87 -7.44 20.27
CA ASN A 67 -13.53 -8.39 21.31
C ASN A 67 -14.27 -7.87 22.54
N ASP A 68 -15.35 -8.52 22.95
CA ASP A 68 -16.16 -8.15 24.12
C ASP A 68 -15.29 -8.02 25.39
N ASP A 69 -14.16 -8.71 25.44
CA ASP A 69 -13.17 -8.65 26.52
C ASP A 69 -12.21 -7.45 26.44
N LYS A 70 -12.16 -6.76 25.29
CA LYS A 70 -11.35 -5.56 25.07
C LYS A 70 -12.22 -4.33 25.25
N HIS A 71 -12.48 -4.00 26.51
CA HIS A 71 -12.82 -2.63 26.83
C HIS A 71 -11.58 -1.78 26.59
N PHE A 72 -11.56 -1.04 25.47
CA PHE A 72 -10.80 0.19 25.46
C PHE A 72 -11.47 1.04 26.54
N ASP A 73 -10.87 1.09 27.73
CA ASP A 73 -11.26 2.02 28.79
C ASP A 73 -11.48 3.39 28.13
N GLN A 74 -12.35 4.24 28.69
CA GLN A 74 -12.69 5.56 28.14
C GLN A 74 -11.43 6.41 27.90
N GLU A 75 -10.78 6.15 26.77
CA GLU A 75 -9.46 6.63 26.46
C GLU A 75 -9.66 8.00 25.81
N ARG A 76 -8.80 8.92 26.23
CA ARG A 76 -8.68 10.21 25.56
C ARG A 76 -7.54 10.06 24.57
N TYR A 77 -7.67 10.67 23.40
CA TYR A 77 -6.67 10.59 22.35
C TYR A 77 -6.13 11.98 22.09
N GLU A 78 -4.83 12.18 22.29
CA GLU A 78 -4.15 13.39 21.85
C GLU A 78 -3.86 13.26 20.37
N ILE A 79 -4.50 14.09 19.54
CA ILE A 79 -4.26 14.11 18.10
C ILE A 79 -2.97 14.88 17.83
N VAL A 80 -2.00 14.19 17.23
CA VAL A 80 -0.70 14.77 16.84
C VAL A 80 -0.77 15.28 15.40
N ALA A 81 -1.38 14.50 14.50
CA ALA A 81 -1.56 14.88 13.11
C ALA A 81 -2.81 14.25 12.52
N HIS A 82 -3.49 14.99 11.65
CA HIS A 82 -4.63 14.53 10.89
C HIS A 82 -4.57 15.13 9.49
N ARG A 83 -4.69 14.29 8.46
CA ARG A 83 -4.70 14.70 7.06
C ARG A 83 -5.73 13.88 6.30
N VAL A 84 -6.49 14.54 5.44
CA VAL A 84 -7.40 13.90 4.48
C VAL A 84 -7.15 14.53 3.12
N THR A 85 -7.05 13.72 2.08
CA THR A 85 -6.89 14.19 0.70
C THR A 85 -7.81 13.43 -0.23
N TRP A 86 -8.26 14.14 -1.25
CA TRP A 86 -9.10 13.63 -2.32
C TRP A 86 -8.46 14.04 -3.63
N LYS A 87 -7.75 13.09 -4.25
CA LYS A 87 -7.35 13.17 -5.66
C LYS A 87 -8.20 12.17 -6.42
N ASP A 88 -7.61 11.05 -6.82
CA ASP A 88 -8.32 9.95 -7.49
C ASP A 88 -8.93 8.96 -6.49
N LEU A 89 -8.35 8.87 -5.29
CA LEU A 89 -8.85 8.06 -4.17
C LEU A 89 -8.82 8.89 -2.89
N GLY A 90 -9.79 8.66 -2.01
CA GLY A 90 -9.82 9.23 -0.67
C GLY A 90 -8.73 8.60 0.19
N ARG A 91 -7.81 9.40 0.72
CA ARG A 91 -6.73 8.94 1.61
C ARG A 91 -6.72 9.76 2.88
N ALA A 92 -6.49 9.11 4.01
CA ALA A 92 -6.34 9.79 5.28
C ALA A 92 -5.16 9.25 6.07
N PHE A 93 -4.61 10.11 6.90
CA PHE A 93 -3.55 9.80 7.84
C PHE A 93 -3.92 10.37 9.20
N LEU A 94 -3.74 9.55 10.23
CA LEU A 94 -3.92 9.96 11.61
C LEU A 94 -2.71 9.53 12.43
N GLN A 95 -2.20 10.46 13.24
CA GLN A 95 -1.25 10.18 14.30
C GLN A 95 -1.82 10.67 15.63
N PHE A 96 -1.76 9.81 16.65
CA PHE A 96 -2.28 10.15 17.97
C PHE A 96 -1.52 9.43 19.08
N ARG A 97 -1.77 9.88 20.32
CA ARG A 97 -1.32 9.24 21.55
C ARG A 97 -2.52 8.86 22.39
N ILE A 98 -2.42 7.76 23.11
CA ILE A 98 -3.44 7.34 24.06
C ILE A 98 -3.16 8.01 25.40
N LEU A 99 -4.19 8.63 25.99
CA LEU A 99 -4.15 9.29 27.28
C LEU A 99 -5.09 8.53 28.24
N PRO A 100 -4.61 8.15 29.45
CA PRO A 100 -5.49 7.62 30.47
C PRO A 100 -6.43 8.73 30.98
N LEU A 101 -7.57 8.35 31.56
CA LEU A 101 -8.58 9.28 32.08
C LEU A 101 -7.98 10.34 33.02
N GLU A 102 -7.09 9.94 33.93
CA GLU A 102 -6.54 10.79 34.98
C GLU A 102 -5.04 11.14 34.78
N GLY A 103 -4.45 10.85 33.62
CA GLY A 103 -3.01 11.05 33.40
C GLY A 103 -2.65 11.58 32.02
N ASP A 104 -1.35 11.54 31.71
CA ASP A 104 -0.77 11.92 30.42
C ASP A 104 -0.32 10.68 29.62
N ALA A 105 0.10 10.88 28.37
CA ALA A 105 0.54 9.79 27.50
C ALA A 105 1.75 9.02 28.07
N MET A 106 2.60 9.67 28.85
CA MET A 106 3.77 9.04 29.48
C MET A 106 3.37 8.09 30.61
N SER A 107 2.38 8.46 31.42
CA SER A 107 1.91 7.62 32.52
C SER A 107 1.38 6.27 32.03
N LEU A 108 0.63 6.26 30.91
CA LEU A 108 0.17 5.03 30.26
C LEU A 108 1.35 4.23 29.70
N ALA A 109 2.28 4.89 29.01
CA ALA A 109 3.45 4.24 28.45
C ALA A 109 4.29 3.54 29.53
N GLN A 110 4.50 4.19 30.68
CA GLN A 110 5.25 3.61 31.80
C GLN A 110 4.49 2.45 32.48
N GLN A 111 3.16 2.54 32.56
CA GLN A 111 2.31 1.49 33.13
C GLN A 111 2.31 0.23 32.27
N ARG A 112 2.14 0.38 30.95
CA ARG A 112 2.04 -0.75 30.01
C ARG A 112 3.41 -1.27 29.57
N CYS A 113 4.40 -0.36 29.42
CA CYS A 113 5.73 -0.66 28.90
C CYS A 113 6.82 -0.15 29.85
N PRO A 114 7.10 -0.89 30.94
CA PRO A 114 8.11 -0.49 31.93
C PRO A 114 9.47 -0.18 31.27
N GLY A 115 10.02 1.00 31.57
CA GLY A 115 11.32 1.45 31.05
C GLY A 115 11.25 2.36 29.82
N ARG A 116 10.06 2.66 29.27
CA ARG A 116 9.92 3.66 28.21
C ARG A 116 10.25 5.08 28.67
N ASP A 117 10.94 5.82 27.80
CA ASP A 117 11.29 7.23 27.96
C ASP A 117 10.43 8.17 27.08
N LYS A 118 9.54 7.61 26.26
CA LYS A 118 8.66 8.33 25.33
C LYS A 118 7.22 7.81 25.37
N PRO A 119 6.24 8.64 24.98
CA PRO A 119 4.85 8.21 24.87
C PRO A 119 4.67 7.12 23.81
N ILE A 120 3.60 6.33 23.95
CA ILE A 120 3.12 5.48 22.87
C ILE A 120 2.46 6.37 21.83
N GLU A 121 2.98 6.38 20.61
CA GLU A 121 2.36 7.05 19.48
C GLU A 121 1.95 6.01 18.44
N ILE A 122 0.76 6.20 17.88
CA ILE A 122 0.19 5.34 16.86
C ILE A 122 0.00 6.19 15.61
N GLN A 123 0.40 5.65 14.47
CA GLN A 123 0.13 6.22 13.16
C GLN A 123 -0.67 5.24 12.33
N ILE A 124 -1.66 5.74 11.61
CA ILE A 124 -2.56 4.92 10.80
C ILE A 124 -2.77 5.59 9.45
N TYR A 125 -2.64 4.79 8.40
CA TYR A 125 -3.03 5.13 7.05
C TYR A 125 -4.38 4.50 6.72
N TYR A 126 -5.27 5.31 6.17
CA TYR A 126 -6.59 4.89 5.74
C TYR A 126 -6.79 5.16 4.27
N GLN A 127 -7.59 4.31 3.65
CA GLN A 127 -8.12 4.56 2.32
C GLN A 127 -9.64 4.43 2.30
N TRP A 128 -10.26 5.27 1.50
CA TRP A 128 -11.66 5.23 1.20
C TRP A 128 -11.93 4.14 0.15
N THR A 129 -12.91 3.28 0.42
CA THR A 129 -13.33 2.20 -0.47
C THR A 129 -14.53 2.65 -1.30
N GLU A 130 -14.37 2.82 -2.63
CA GLU A 130 -15.44 3.40 -3.46
C GLU A 130 -16.53 2.41 -3.87
N GLU A 131 -16.18 1.16 -4.15
CA GLU A 131 -17.05 0.29 -4.96
C GLU A 131 -18.11 -0.48 -4.15
N ASP A 132 -17.80 -0.93 -2.93
CA ASP A 132 -18.70 -1.86 -2.22
C ASP A 132 -19.30 -1.32 -0.93
N ILE A 133 -18.50 -0.64 -0.10
CA ILE A 133 -18.92 -0.30 1.27
C ILE A 133 -18.97 1.20 1.56
N GLN A 134 -18.27 2.05 0.79
CA GLN A 134 -18.22 3.50 1.00
C GLN A 134 -17.80 3.87 2.43
N LEU A 135 -16.75 3.22 2.90
CA LEU A 135 -16.21 3.41 4.24
C LEU A 135 -14.69 3.64 4.17
N TRP A 136 -14.18 4.35 5.17
CA TRP A 136 -12.75 4.33 5.46
C TRP A 136 -12.33 2.95 5.97
N THR A 137 -11.19 2.48 5.49
CA THR A 137 -10.54 1.25 5.94
C THR A 137 -9.12 1.58 6.37
N ALA A 138 -8.75 1.21 7.59
CA ALA A 138 -7.37 1.26 8.04
C ALA A 138 -6.59 0.18 7.28
N LEU A 139 -5.59 0.59 6.50
CA LEU A 139 -4.80 -0.33 5.68
C LEU A 139 -3.47 -0.69 6.34
N GLU A 140 -2.84 0.28 7.02
CA GLU A 140 -1.54 0.09 7.66
C GLU A 140 -1.47 0.92 8.95
N ASN A 141 -0.71 0.43 9.92
CA ASN A 141 -0.42 1.13 11.17
C ASN A 141 1.07 1.00 11.56
N ARG A 142 1.56 1.95 12.35
CA ARG A 142 2.89 1.95 12.96
C ARG A 142 2.78 2.39 14.41
N GLY A 143 3.63 1.82 15.26
CA GLY A 143 3.55 2.03 16.71
C GLY A 143 2.30 1.42 17.35
N ASP A 144 1.48 0.71 16.55
CA ASP A 144 0.37 -0.10 17.02
C ASP A 144 0.90 -1.49 17.42
N PRO A 145 0.90 -1.84 18.70
CA PRO A 145 1.65 -3.02 19.15
C PRO A 145 0.86 -4.32 19.13
N GLY A 146 -0.34 -4.30 18.55
CA GLY A 146 -1.31 -5.35 18.81
C GLY A 146 -1.69 -5.35 20.29
N PHE A 147 -1.72 -6.53 20.93
CA PHE A 147 -2.33 -6.71 22.25
C PHE A 147 -1.54 -6.10 23.42
N ASP A 148 -0.22 -5.96 23.32
CA ASP A 148 0.63 -5.58 24.46
C ASP A 148 0.87 -4.06 24.59
N GLN A 149 0.51 -3.31 23.56
CA GLN A 149 0.73 -1.86 23.47
C GLN A 149 2.20 -1.39 23.68
N CYS A 150 3.20 -2.23 23.36
CA CYS A 150 4.63 -1.91 23.53
C CYS A 150 5.54 -1.95 22.27
N SER A 151 5.04 -1.67 21.07
CA SER A 151 5.83 -1.80 19.82
C SER A 151 6.89 -0.71 19.72
N ASP A 152 8.13 -1.14 19.45
CA ASP A 152 9.27 -0.27 19.15
C ASP A 152 9.43 0.01 17.65
N ASP A 153 8.38 -0.25 16.86
CA ASP A 153 8.38 0.05 15.44
C ASP A 153 8.62 1.53 15.18
N LEU A 154 9.46 1.79 14.19
CA LEU A 154 9.70 3.14 13.73
C LEU A 154 8.42 3.70 13.11
N LEU A 155 8.00 4.86 13.61
CA LEU A 155 6.97 5.68 13.00
C LEU A 155 7.42 6.16 11.61
N TRP A 156 6.45 6.38 10.73
CA TRP A 156 6.69 7.07 9.48
C TRP A 156 7.18 8.50 9.71
N THR A 157 8.18 8.88 8.92
CA THR A 157 8.67 10.26 8.83
C THR A 157 7.66 11.15 8.11
N GLY A 158 7.83 12.47 8.23
CA GLY A 158 7.00 13.44 7.48
C GLY A 158 6.99 13.17 5.98
N ASP A 159 8.15 12.88 5.38
CA ASP A 159 8.27 12.57 3.95
C ASP A 159 7.55 11.26 3.57
N GLN A 160 7.60 10.25 4.44
CA GLN A 160 6.87 9.00 4.22
C GLN A 160 5.37 9.24 4.29
N ILE A 161 4.89 10.01 5.25
CA ILE A 161 3.48 10.41 5.36
C ILE A 161 3.05 11.18 4.11
N ASP A 162 3.86 12.14 3.64
CA ASP A 162 3.55 12.89 2.42
C ASP A 162 3.42 11.97 1.20
N LYS A 163 4.31 10.98 1.06
CA LYS A 163 4.24 9.99 -0.03
C LYS A 163 3.05 9.05 0.11
N ILE A 164 2.69 8.61 1.31
CA ILE A 164 1.55 7.71 1.52
C ILE A 164 0.23 8.43 1.22
N VAL A 165 0.08 9.67 1.71
CA VAL A 165 -1.15 10.45 1.56
C VAL A 165 -1.25 11.02 0.15
N ASN A 166 -0.13 11.47 -0.44
CA ASN A 166 -0.07 11.98 -1.80
C ASN A 166 0.87 11.11 -2.63
N PRO A 167 0.44 9.89 -2.98
CA PRO A 167 1.31 9.03 -3.74
C PRO A 167 1.62 9.71 -5.08
N PRO A 168 2.88 9.63 -5.47
CA PRO A 168 3.31 10.03 -6.80
C PRO A 168 2.56 9.21 -7.86
N PRO A 169 2.43 9.76 -9.08
CA PRO A 169 1.73 9.05 -10.14
C PRO A 169 2.40 7.71 -10.42
N LEU A 170 1.58 6.70 -10.67
CA LEU A 170 2.05 5.39 -11.09
C LEU A 170 2.85 5.51 -12.40
N PRO A 171 3.83 4.62 -12.63
CA PRO A 171 4.53 4.60 -13.90
C PRO A 171 3.55 4.41 -15.07
N PRO A 172 3.77 5.05 -16.23
CA PRO A 172 2.90 4.87 -17.37
C PRO A 172 2.94 3.41 -17.83
N ILE A 173 1.76 2.85 -18.12
CA ILE A 173 1.62 1.48 -18.61
C ILE A 173 1.87 1.46 -20.13
N PRO A 174 2.80 0.64 -20.63
CA PRO A 174 2.99 0.45 -22.06
C PRO A 174 1.75 -0.19 -22.70
N VAL A 175 1.31 0.34 -23.84
CA VAL A 175 0.26 -0.31 -24.64
C VAL A 175 0.90 -1.43 -25.45
N ILE A 176 0.52 -2.67 -25.17
CA ILE A 176 0.97 -3.86 -25.91
C ILE A 176 -0.23 -4.68 -26.39
N LYS A 177 0.02 -5.62 -27.29
CA LYS A 177 -0.95 -6.66 -27.69
C LYS A 177 -0.66 -7.95 -26.95
N PRO A 178 -1.65 -8.84 -26.75
CA PRO A 178 -1.41 -10.17 -26.19
C PRO A 178 -0.33 -10.97 -26.93
N SER A 179 -0.20 -10.77 -28.25
CA SER A 179 0.84 -11.41 -29.07
C SER A 179 2.26 -10.95 -28.77
N ASP A 180 2.43 -9.84 -28.05
CA ASP A 180 3.74 -9.30 -27.66
C ASP A 180 4.24 -9.92 -26.35
N VAL A 181 3.39 -10.68 -25.66
CA VAL A 181 3.75 -11.42 -24.45
C VAL A 181 4.45 -12.72 -24.84
N GLU A 182 5.67 -12.88 -24.36
CA GLU A 182 6.46 -14.09 -24.59
C GLU A 182 6.64 -14.91 -23.32
N THR A 183 6.76 -16.23 -23.49
CA THR A 183 7.24 -17.15 -22.45
C THR A 183 8.64 -17.60 -22.86
N PRO A 184 9.71 -17.03 -22.27
CA PRO A 184 11.07 -17.38 -22.63
C PRO A 184 11.34 -18.87 -22.38
N PRO A 185 11.87 -19.61 -23.36
CA PRO A 185 12.04 -21.06 -23.22
C PRO A 185 13.10 -21.41 -22.16
N PRO A 186 13.04 -22.62 -21.57
CA PRO A 186 14.08 -23.12 -20.68
C PRO A 186 15.48 -22.99 -21.31
N GLY A 187 16.44 -22.49 -20.54
CA GLY A 187 17.83 -22.31 -20.99
C GLY A 187 18.08 -21.08 -21.86
N SER A 188 17.06 -20.30 -22.23
CA SER A 188 17.26 -19.06 -22.99
C SER A 188 18.05 -18.01 -22.18
N PRO A 189 18.86 -17.15 -22.85
CA PRO A 189 19.56 -16.06 -22.19
C PRO A 189 18.62 -15.11 -21.42
N LEU A 190 17.45 -14.81 -21.99
CA LEU A 190 16.46 -13.95 -21.36
C LEU A 190 15.93 -14.56 -20.05
N ARG A 191 15.45 -15.81 -20.08
CA ARG A 191 15.01 -16.52 -18.86
C ARG A 191 16.11 -16.53 -17.80
N LYS A 192 17.35 -16.81 -18.21
CA LYS A 192 18.49 -16.81 -17.29
C LYS A 192 18.70 -15.44 -16.64
N SER A 193 18.68 -14.36 -17.43
CA SER A 193 18.89 -13.00 -16.91
C SER A 193 17.81 -12.57 -15.90
N ILE A 194 16.54 -12.91 -16.15
CA ILE A 194 15.43 -12.64 -15.24
C ILE A 194 15.63 -13.39 -13.92
N LEU A 195 15.90 -14.70 -13.99
CA LEU A 195 16.11 -15.53 -12.80
C LEU A 195 17.37 -15.15 -12.02
N ASP A 196 18.42 -14.67 -12.71
CA ASP A 196 19.62 -14.14 -12.04
C ASP A 196 19.34 -12.84 -11.31
N GLY A 197 18.42 -11.99 -11.82
CA GLY A 197 17.95 -10.80 -11.12
C GLY A 197 17.17 -11.11 -9.84
N LEU A 198 16.41 -12.21 -9.84
CA LEU A 198 15.66 -12.66 -8.66
C LEU A 198 16.54 -13.41 -7.64
N ARG A 199 17.58 -14.11 -8.09
CA ARG A 199 18.40 -15.01 -7.28
C ARG A 199 18.95 -14.40 -5.97
N PRO A 200 19.47 -13.15 -5.94
CA PRO A 200 20.00 -12.57 -4.72
C PRO A 200 19.01 -12.57 -3.56
N LEU A 201 17.74 -12.26 -3.81
CA LEU A 201 16.68 -12.26 -2.79
C LEU A 201 16.60 -13.61 -2.06
N PHE A 202 16.65 -14.71 -2.81
CA PHE A 202 16.56 -16.06 -2.23
C PHE A 202 17.90 -16.53 -1.65
N GLU A 203 19.02 -16.19 -2.26
CA GLU A 203 20.34 -16.58 -1.77
C GLU A 203 20.72 -15.87 -0.47
N ASP A 204 20.24 -14.65 -0.25
CA ASP A 204 20.44 -13.92 1.00
C ASP A 204 19.69 -14.57 2.17
N SER A 205 18.53 -15.19 1.89
CA SER A 205 17.72 -15.87 2.91
C SER A 205 18.07 -17.34 3.11
N PHE A 206 18.22 -18.10 2.03
CA PHE A 206 18.42 -19.57 2.08
C PHE A 206 19.87 -19.99 1.85
N GLY A 207 20.78 -19.06 1.59
CA GLY A 207 22.17 -19.36 1.27
C GLY A 207 22.35 -19.92 -0.15
N LYS A 208 23.57 -19.80 -0.67
CA LYS A 208 23.93 -20.25 -2.02
C LYS A 208 24.21 -21.75 -2.08
N PRO A 209 23.99 -22.42 -3.22
CA PRO A 209 23.30 -21.93 -4.42
C PRO A 209 21.78 -22.16 -4.35
N VAL A 210 21.02 -21.26 -4.97
CA VAL A 210 19.60 -21.44 -5.27
C VAL A 210 19.41 -21.54 -6.78
N VAL A 211 18.53 -22.42 -7.24
CA VAL A 211 17.97 -22.48 -8.60
C VAL A 211 16.45 -22.38 -8.52
N PHE A 212 15.77 -22.23 -9.65
CA PHE A 212 14.32 -22.07 -9.66
C PHE A 212 13.68 -23.12 -10.55
N LYS A 213 12.70 -23.84 -10.02
CA LYS A 213 11.64 -24.44 -10.82
C LYS A 213 10.68 -23.31 -11.20
N VAL A 214 10.49 -23.12 -12.50
CA VAL A 214 9.62 -22.08 -13.04
C VAL A 214 8.31 -22.71 -13.44
N ASP A 215 7.24 -22.39 -12.73
CA ASP A 215 5.90 -22.85 -13.06
C ASP A 215 5.30 -21.98 -14.16
N GLU A 216 5.46 -20.65 -14.05
CA GLU A 216 5.04 -19.72 -15.09
C GLU A 216 6.02 -18.56 -15.24
N MET A 217 6.18 -18.07 -16.47
CA MET A 217 6.97 -16.88 -16.77
C MET A 217 6.44 -16.21 -18.03
N ARG A 218 6.13 -14.92 -17.92
CA ARG A 218 5.58 -14.11 -19.00
C ARG A 218 6.28 -12.77 -19.02
N VAL A 219 6.70 -12.32 -20.20
CA VAL A 219 7.56 -11.14 -20.35
C VAL A 219 7.00 -10.26 -21.44
N ALA A 220 6.93 -8.96 -21.18
CA ALA A 220 6.67 -7.95 -22.20
C ALA A 220 7.13 -6.56 -21.72
N ALA A 221 7.51 -5.70 -22.67
CA ALA A 221 7.78 -4.27 -22.43
C ALA A 221 8.73 -3.97 -21.24
N GLY A 222 9.82 -4.75 -21.10
CA GLY A 222 10.79 -4.56 -20.01
C GLY A 222 10.24 -4.93 -18.62
N THR A 223 9.18 -5.73 -18.57
CA THR A 223 8.62 -6.27 -17.33
C THR A 223 8.41 -7.79 -17.47
N ALA A 224 8.48 -8.51 -16.36
CA ALA A 224 8.20 -9.92 -16.33
C ALA A 224 7.35 -10.26 -15.12
N TRP A 225 6.46 -11.23 -15.29
CA TRP A 225 5.74 -11.89 -14.22
C TRP A 225 6.16 -13.35 -14.17
N LEU A 226 6.35 -13.88 -12.97
CA LEU A 226 6.79 -15.25 -12.79
C LEU A 226 6.23 -15.88 -11.52
N LEU A 227 5.89 -17.16 -11.63
CA LEU A 227 5.68 -18.09 -10.52
C LEU A 227 6.87 -19.03 -10.45
N VAL A 228 7.57 -19.04 -9.32
CA VAL A 228 8.75 -19.86 -9.11
C VAL A 228 8.76 -20.56 -7.77
N HIS A 229 9.33 -21.76 -7.76
CA HIS A 229 9.68 -22.50 -6.57
C HIS A 229 11.22 -22.54 -6.43
N PRO A 230 11.80 -22.02 -5.33
CA PRO A 230 13.24 -22.07 -5.11
C PRO A 230 13.69 -23.48 -4.72
N GLU A 231 14.75 -23.95 -5.38
CA GLU A 231 15.32 -25.29 -5.18
C GLU A 231 16.85 -25.19 -5.07
N ARG A 232 17.47 -26.29 -4.67
CA ARG A 232 18.91 -26.52 -4.80
C ARG A 232 19.22 -27.14 -6.18
N PRO A 233 20.47 -26.99 -6.67
CA PRO A 233 20.88 -27.59 -7.93
C PRO A 233 20.54 -29.09 -8.01
N GLY A 234 20.02 -29.50 -9.17
CA GLY A 234 19.52 -30.86 -9.39
C GLY A 234 18.08 -31.09 -8.92
N GLY A 235 17.33 -30.03 -8.63
CA GLY A 235 15.90 -30.10 -8.28
C GLY A 235 15.64 -30.60 -6.85
N LYS A 236 16.62 -30.43 -5.95
CA LYS A 236 16.45 -30.82 -4.55
C LYS A 236 15.74 -29.69 -3.82
N GLN A 237 14.68 -30.01 -3.10
CA GLN A 237 13.94 -29.04 -2.30
C GLN A 237 14.84 -28.40 -1.23
N ILE A 238 14.58 -27.13 -0.90
CA ILE A 238 15.10 -26.50 0.32
C ILE A 238 14.46 -27.18 1.52
N SER A 239 15.23 -27.52 2.57
CA SER A 239 14.67 -28.28 3.68
C SER A 239 13.65 -27.47 4.48
N ALA A 240 12.67 -28.15 5.09
CA ALA A 240 11.68 -27.48 5.92
C ALA A 240 12.32 -26.71 7.10
N ALA A 241 13.45 -27.19 7.63
CA ALA A 241 14.19 -26.50 8.68
C ALA A 241 14.80 -25.17 8.19
N GLU A 242 15.38 -25.15 6.99
CA GLU A 242 15.89 -23.91 6.37
C GLU A 242 14.74 -22.95 6.05
N TRP A 243 13.62 -23.48 5.55
CA TRP A 243 12.44 -22.68 5.25
C TRP A 243 11.89 -21.98 6.49
N ASN A 244 11.60 -22.76 7.53
CA ASN A 244 11.04 -22.25 8.78
C ASN A 244 12.00 -21.32 9.52
N ALA A 245 13.32 -21.46 9.31
CA ALA A 245 14.30 -20.52 9.87
C ALA A 245 14.19 -19.12 9.24
N VAL A 246 13.75 -19.02 7.99
CA VAL A 246 13.57 -17.74 7.27
C VAL A 246 12.16 -17.19 7.47
N THR A 247 11.15 -18.04 7.31
CA THR A 247 9.75 -17.60 7.24
C THR A 247 9.02 -17.71 8.56
N GLY A 248 9.59 -18.41 9.55
CA GLY A 248 8.86 -18.84 10.73
C GLY A 248 7.81 -19.87 10.36
N PHE A 249 6.54 -19.52 10.52
CA PHE A 249 5.41 -20.37 10.18
C PHE A 249 4.89 -20.07 8.77
N CYS A 250 4.70 -21.11 7.97
CA CYS A 250 4.15 -21.04 6.61
C CYS A 250 3.00 -22.05 6.51
N ASP A 251 1.77 -21.60 6.29
CA ASP A 251 0.61 -22.50 6.14
C ASP A 251 0.66 -23.34 4.85
N GLN A 252 1.53 -22.97 3.91
CA GLN A 252 1.68 -23.65 2.64
C GLN A 252 2.67 -24.82 2.71
N ASP A 253 2.39 -25.87 1.94
CA ASP A 253 3.32 -26.99 1.80
C ASP A 253 4.59 -26.51 1.09
N ILE A 254 5.71 -26.56 1.81
CA ILE A 254 7.04 -26.17 1.34
C ILE A 254 7.46 -26.95 0.09
N ALA A 255 6.87 -28.11 -0.20
CA ALA A 255 7.14 -28.87 -1.42
C ALA A 255 6.43 -28.32 -2.68
N THR A 256 5.43 -27.44 -2.49
CA THR A 256 4.57 -26.95 -3.58
C THR A 256 4.40 -25.43 -3.60
N VAL A 257 4.84 -24.73 -2.55
CA VAL A 257 4.76 -23.27 -2.44
C VAL A 257 5.42 -22.60 -3.63
N SER A 258 4.66 -21.78 -4.34
CA SER A 258 5.19 -20.95 -5.43
C SER A 258 5.20 -19.50 -4.97
N SER A 259 6.34 -18.84 -5.13
CA SER A 259 6.45 -17.41 -4.94
C SER A 259 6.20 -16.72 -6.27
N GLU A 260 5.44 -15.63 -6.21
CA GLU A 260 5.07 -14.83 -7.37
C GLU A 260 5.85 -13.52 -7.33
N PHE A 261 6.35 -13.10 -8.51
CA PHE A 261 7.11 -11.86 -8.63
C PHE A 261 6.77 -11.10 -9.91
N TRP A 262 6.77 -9.79 -9.77
CA TRP A 262 6.89 -8.82 -10.85
C TRP A 262 8.31 -8.29 -10.90
N MET A 263 8.96 -8.45 -12.05
CA MET A 263 10.31 -7.98 -12.33
C MET A 263 10.27 -6.82 -13.31
N ARG A 264 11.27 -5.94 -13.22
CA ARG A 264 11.45 -4.84 -14.16
C ARG A 264 12.89 -4.81 -14.65
N GLU A 265 13.05 -4.61 -15.95
CA GLU A 265 14.34 -4.35 -16.56
C GLU A 265 14.71 -2.88 -16.38
N ARG A 266 15.91 -2.64 -15.86
CA ARG A 266 16.52 -1.31 -15.74
C ARG A 266 17.97 -1.40 -16.19
N ASN A 267 18.35 -0.61 -17.19
CA ASN A 267 19.73 -0.56 -17.69
C ASN A 267 20.33 -1.94 -18.05
N GLY A 268 19.50 -2.85 -18.59
CA GLY A 268 19.92 -4.21 -18.96
C GLY A 268 20.02 -5.21 -17.81
N THR A 269 19.61 -4.83 -16.59
CA THR A 269 19.52 -5.73 -15.44
C THR A 269 18.07 -5.89 -14.99
N TRP A 270 17.70 -7.10 -14.60
CA TRP A 270 16.39 -7.39 -14.03
C TRP A 270 16.41 -7.21 -12.51
N GLU A 271 15.45 -6.45 -12.00
CA GLU A 271 15.27 -6.17 -10.59
C GLU A 271 13.87 -6.60 -10.16
N VAL A 272 13.74 -7.02 -8.89
CA VAL A 272 12.43 -7.28 -8.29
C VAL A 272 11.70 -5.94 -8.15
N GLY A 273 10.54 -5.83 -8.81
CA GLY A 273 9.63 -4.71 -8.64
C GLY A 273 8.67 -4.96 -7.49
N TRP A 274 8.00 -6.12 -7.48
CA TRP A 274 7.06 -6.55 -6.43
C TRP A 274 7.08 -8.07 -6.28
N GLY A 275 6.73 -8.57 -5.09
CA GLY A 275 6.68 -9.99 -4.80
C GLY A 275 5.89 -10.25 -3.52
N ASN A 276 5.27 -11.43 -3.42
CA ASN A 276 4.55 -11.87 -2.21
C ASN A 276 5.44 -12.67 -1.23
N GLY A 277 6.76 -12.54 -1.36
CA GLY A 277 7.73 -13.16 -0.47
C GLY A 277 7.77 -14.69 -0.61
N PHE A 278 8.14 -15.37 0.48
CA PHE A 278 8.38 -16.82 0.48
C PHE A 278 7.14 -17.64 0.85
N CYS A 279 6.14 -17.05 1.51
CA CYS A 279 4.93 -17.75 1.99
C CYS A 279 3.69 -17.06 1.45
N ALA A 280 3.40 -17.32 0.18
CA ALA A 280 2.45 -16.56 -0.60
C ALA A 280 1.13 -17.30 -0.80
N SER A 281 0.14 -17.08 0.07
CA SER A 281 -1.22 -17.61 -0.12
C SER A 281 -2.01 -16.87 -1.21
N ASP A 282 -1.74 -15.58 -1.38
CA ASP A 282 -2.51 -14.71 -2.27
C ASP A 282 -1.71 -14.37 -3.52
N SER A 283 -2.40 -14.44 -4.67
CA SER A 283 -1.79 -14.04 -5.92
C SER A 283 -1.65 -12.52 -6.01
N ILE A 284 -0.50 -12.06 -6.50
CA ILE A 284 -0.20 -10.66 -6.79
C ILE A 284 -0.26 -10.36 -8.29
N GLY A 285 -0.89 -11.22 -9.09
CA GLY A 285 -0.95 -11.05 -10.54
C GLY A 285 -1.62 -9.74 -10.91
N GLN A 286 -2.60 -9.31 -10.11
CA GLN A 286 -3.30 -8.03 -10.29
C GLN A 286 -2.49 -6.80 -9.85
N MET A 287 -1.31 -6.98 -9.24
CA MET A 287 -0.49 -5.89 -8.70
C MET A 287 0.56 -5.35 -9.69
N GLY A 288 0.56 -5.82 -10.95
CA GLY A 288 1.52 -5.37 -11.95
C GLY A 288 1.41 -3.87 -12.28
N TYR A 289 0.24 -3.25 -12.06
CA TYR A 289 0.04 -1.81 -12.25
C TYR A 289 0.99 -0.97 -11.40
N LEU A 290 1.38 -1.47 -10.22
CA LEU A 290 2.27 -0.76 -9.29
C LEU A 290 3.63 -0.50 -9.94
N ILE A 291 4.12 -1.44 -10.74
CA ILE A 291 5.42 -1.31 -11.43
C ILE A 291 5.28 -0.78 -12.87
N GLY A 292 4.06 -0.42 -13.30
CA GLY A 292 3.74 -0.04 -14.68
C GLY A 292 3.79 -1.20 -15.66
N ALA A 293 3.56 -2.43 -15.20
CA ALA A 293 3.49 -3.57 -16.11
C ALA A 293 2.19 -3.52 -16.93
N PRO A 294 2.23 -4.01 -18.19
CA PRO A 294 1.02 -4.16 -18.99
C PRO A 294 0.15 -5.33 -18.47
N PRO A 295 -1.17 -5.14 -18.35
CA PRO A 295 -2.10 -6.15 -17.82
C PRO A 295 -2.13 -7.43 -18.66
N GLN A 296 -1.78 -7.35 -19.94
CA GLN A 296 -1.76 -8.49 -20.86
C GLN A 296 -0.73 -9.55 -20.46
N ILE A 297 0.28 -9.21 -19.65
CA ILE A 297 1.24 -10.19 -19.10
C ILE A 297 0.53 -11.24 -18.24
N VAL A 298 -0.63 -10.92 -17.65
CA VAL A 298 -1.45 -11.83 -16.84
C VAL A 298 -2.85 -12.04 -17.44
N ASP A 299 -2.96 -11.99 -18.77
CA ASP A 299 -4.22 -12.18 -19.51
C ASP A 299 -5.36 -11.21 -19.15
N LEU A 300 -5.00 -10.00 -18.70
CA LEU A 300 -5.97 -8.93 -18.47
C LEU A 300 -5.94 -7.93 -19.63
N ASP A 301 -7.12 -7.42 -20.00
CA ASP A 301 -7.23 -6.33 -20.99
C ASP A 301 -6.89 -4.97 -20.37
N GLU A 302 -7.27 -4.78 -19.11
CA GLU A 302 -6.98 -3.60 -18.29
C GLU A 302 -6.75 -4.02 -16.83
N TRP A 303 -6.05 -3.19 -16.05
CA TRP A 303 -5.97 -3.42 -14.61
C TRP A 303 -7.32 -3.12 -13.97
N PRO A 304 -7.79 -3.96 -13.03
CA PRO A 304 -8.99 -3.63 -12.27
C PRO A 304 -8.78 -2.30 -11.54
N SER A 305 -9.85 -1.51 -11.40
CA SER A 305 -9.88 -0.43 -10.43
C SER A 305 -9.59 -1.05 -9.08
N THR A 306 -8.39 -0.82 -8.58
CA THR A 306 -8.01 -1.29 -7.25
C THR A 306 -7.77 -0.08 -6.39
N ASP A 307 -8.37 -0.16 -5.21
CA ASP A 307 -7.98 0.62 -4.06
C ASP A 307 -6.47 0.46 -3.89
N PHE A 308 -5.70 1.53 -4.14
CA PHE A 308 -4.25 1.54 -4.01
C PHE A 308 -3.86 1.03 -2.62
N MET A 309 -3.28 -0.16 -2.54
CA MET A 309 -2.78 -0.65 -1.27
C MET A 309 -1.28 -0.39 -1.22
N PRO A 310 -0.78 0.56 -0.41
CA PRO A 310 0.62 0.59 -0.05
C PRO A 310 0.89 -0.56 0.95
N VAL A 311 0.60 -1.81 0.57
CA VAL A 311 1.01 -2.95 1.39
C VAL A 311 2.50 -3.11 1.19
N GLY A 312 3.24 -3.18 2.27
CA GLY A 312 4.64 -3.54 2.17
C GLY A 312 5.34 -3.36 3.48
N ASP A 313 5.82 -4.47 4.02
CA ASP A 313 6.95 -4.51 4.93
C ASP A 313 7.97 -3.41 4.51
N PRO A 314 8.49 -2.61 5.46
CA PRO A 314 9.42 -1.50 5.16
C PRO A 314 10.62 -1.90 4.28
N GLN A 315 10.97 -3.19 4.20
CA GLN A 315 11.96 -3.67 3.23
C GLN A 315 11.54 -3.47 1.77
N TYR A 316 10.26 -3.57 1.44
CA TYR A 316 9.74 -3.35 0.09
C TYR A 316 9.58 -1.86 -0.23
N PHE A 317 9.28 -0.99 0.74
CA PHE A 317 9.23 0.48 0.55
C PHE A 317 10.49 1.07 -0.09
N LYS A 318 11.68 0.47 0.14
CA LYS A 318 12.94 0.91 -0.48
C LYS A 318 12.99 0.71 -2.00
N LEU A 319 12.19 -0.19 -2.57
CA LEU A 319 12.17 -0.49 -4.01
C LEU A 319 11.23 0.43 -4.80
N TRP A 320 10.29 1.07 -4.12
CA TRP A 320 9.23 1.87 -4.75
C TRP A 320 9.64 3.29 -5.09
N TRP A 321 10.63 3.85 -4.38
CA TRP A 321 10.97 5.24 -4.49
C TRP A 321 12.49 5.45 -4.48
N PRO A 322 13.09 6.02 -5.53
CA PRO A 322 14.48 6.47 -5.51
C PRO A 322 14.78 7.43 -4.36
#